data_AF-A0A6A0H5H3-F1
#
_entry.id   AF-A0A6A0H5H3-F1
#
_cell.length_a   1.000
_cell.length_b   1.000
_cell.length_c   1.000
_cell.angle_alpha   90.00
_cell.angle_beta   90.00
_cell.angle_gamma   90.00
#
_symmetry.space_group_name_H-M   'P 1'
#
loop_
_entity.id
_entity.type
_entity.pdbx_description
1 polymer ?
#
loop_
_entity_poly.entity_id
_entity_poly.type
_entity_poly.pdbx_seq_one_letter_code
_entity_poly.pdbx_strand_id
1 'polypeptide(L)'
;MRYVNLSFTITLSLISPRIKKRFPTMQHLVEMGTSSTVGAILGYCSVEEGTSGCLEGSATLTVLQNPLSYSSVVPPGLLTEQELMIFEILNAKNTNPKYWLPLVWAGAIVAKARKQGRIRDDFAQKTIMDEINNFRKNCLLLLTYDSISVPLVYTQVVTLAVYTFAICTIMGRQFLDPSRGLKGNSVDMYVPTFTILQFFFYMGWLKVAESLINPFGEDDDDFDTNYLVDRNVQGAYVIVDEMHEEHPELIKDMYFEDGVPAALPYTIASEHFRSNQAVNHGEYHQLRFIH
;
A
#
# COMPACT_ATOMS: atom_id res chain seq x y z
N MET A 1 8.90 -8.08 13.78
CA MET A 1 7.96 -7.54 12.77
C MET A 1 6.57 -7.19 13.30
N ARG A 2 5.88 -8.07 14.05
CA ARG A 2 4.53 -7.80 14.59
C ARG A 2 4.32 -6.41 15.19
N TYR A 3 5.23 -5.93 16.03
CA TYR A 3 5.14 -4.59 16.63
C TYR A 3 5.23 -3.43 15.64
N VAL A 4 5.99 -3.58 14.56
CA VAL A 4 6.05 -2.57 13.50
C VAL A 4 4.71 -2.52 12.77
N ASN A 5 4.16 -3.68 12.41
CA ASN A 5 2.84 -3.78 11.76
C ASN A 5 1.68 -3.35 12.67
N LEU A 6 1.76 -3.63 13.97
CA LEU A 6 0.79 -3.17 14.96
C LEU A 6 0.81 -1.64 15.06
N SER A 7 2.00 -1.02 15.13
CA SER A 7 2.14 0.44 15.13
C SER A 7 1.54 1.05 13.86
N PHE A 8 1.85 0.48 12.70
CA PHE A 8 1.30 0.90 11.42
C PHE A 8 -0.23 0.82 11.37
N THR A 9 -0.79 -0.31 11.82
CA THR A 9 -2.24 -0.55 11.83
C THR A 9 -2.94 0.42 12.78
N ILE A 10 -2.37 0.69 13.96
CA ILE A 10 -2.90 1.72 14.87
C ILE A 10 -2.83 3.10 14.21
N THR A 11 -1.72 3.48 13.58
CA THR A 11 -1.62 4.75 12.84
C THR A 11 -2.69 4.85 11.75
N LEU A 12 -2.86 3.82 10.93
CA LEU A 12 -3.87 3.80 9.89
C LEU A 12 -5.31 3.85 10.44
N SER A 13 -5.58 3.24 11.59
CA SER A 13 -6.90 3.29 12.25
C SER A 13 -7.29 4.67 12.75
N LEU A 14 -6.31 5.55 12.94
CA LEU A 14 -6.53 6.93 13.35
C LEU A 14 -6.88 7.83 12.16
N ILE A 15 -6.33 7.54 10.97
CA ILE A 15 -6.47 8.39 9.77
C ILE A 15 -7.48 7.88 8.75
N SER A 16 -7.62 6.55 8.59
CA SER A 16 -8.43 5.94 7.52
C SER A 16 -9.74 5.38 8.08
N PRO A 17 -10.91 5.88 7.62
CA PRO A 17 -12.21 5.35 8.01
C PRO A 17 -12.37 3.86 7.68
N ARG A 18 -11.82 3.40 6.55
CA ARG A 18 -11.84 1.97 6.12
C ARG A 18 -11.24 1.07 7.20
N ILE A 19 -10.08 1.44 7.73
CA ILE A 19 -9.38 0.69 8.78
C ILE A 19 -10.11 0.81 10.11
N LYS A 20 -10.63 1.99 10.43
CA LYS A 20 -11.41 2.20 11.66
C LYS A 20 -12.70 1.38 11.68
N LYS A 21 -13.36 1.20 10.54
CA LYS A 21 -14.54 0.30 10.41
C LYS A 21 -14.14 -1.16 10.55
N ARG A 22 -12.98 -1.56 10.02
CA ARG A 22 -12.43 -2.92 10.18
C ARG A 22 -11.99 -3.22 11.61
N PHE A 23 -11.38 -2.26 12.29
CA PHE A 23 -10.90 -2.39 13.67
C PHE A 23 -11.42 -1.23 14.56
N PRO A 24 -12.70 -1.25 14.97
CA PRO A 24 -13.28 -0.16 15.75
C PRO A 24 -12.66 0.00 17.14
N THR A 25 -12.23 -1.10 17.75
CA THR A 25 -11.62 -1.13 19.08
C THR A 25 -10.33 -1.93 19.05
N MET A 26 -9.43 -1.68 20.02
CA MET A 26 -8.19 -2.46 20.13
C MET A 26 -8.44 -3.95 20.38
N GLN A 27 -9.62 -4.33 20.90
CA GLN A 27 -10.03 -5.72 21.05
C GLN A 27 -10.09 -6.45 19.69
N HIS A 28 -10.52 -5.76 18.62
CA HIS A 28 -10.54 -6.34 17.28
C HIS A 28 -9.12 -6.65 16.75
N LEU A 29 -8.10 -5.94 17.22
CA LEU A 29 -6.70 -6.24 16.89
C LEU A 29 -6.19 -7.48 17.62
N VAL A 30 -6.78 -7.83 18.77
CA VAL A 30 -6.52 -9.09 19.47
C VAL A 30 -7.21 -10.25 18.75
N GLU A 31 -8.47 -10.06 18.36
CA GLU A 31 -9.31 -11.06 17.68
C GLU A 31 -8.92 -11.30 16.21
N MET A 32 -8.08 -10.45 15.61
CA MET A 32 -7.59 -10.65 14.24
C MET A 32 -6.91 -12.02 14.03
N GLY A 33 -6.23 -12.54 15.05
CA GLY A 33 -5.58 -13.86 15.00
C GLY A 33 -6.57 -15.02 15.17
N THR A 34 -7.68 -14.79 15.86
CA THR A 34 -8.72 -15.81 16.07
C THR A 34 -9.62 -15.93 14.85
N SER A 35 -9.96 -14.82 14.19
CA SER A 35 -10.91 -14.78 13.07
C SER A 35 -10.31 -15.29 11.74
N SER A 36 -9.01 -15.06 11.49
CA SER A 36 -8.31 -15.61 10.31
C SER A 36 -8.22 -17.14 10.33
N THR A 37 -8.18 -17.75 11.51
CA THR A 37 -8.17 -19.21 11.67
C THR A 37 -9.55 -19.81 11.37
N VAL A 38 -10.64 -19.16 11.79
CA VAL A 38 -12.01 -19.60 11.48
C VAL A 38 -12.36 -19.38 10.00
N GLY A 39 -11.91 -18.27 9.41
CA GLY A 39 -12.06 -17.99 7.98
C GLY A 39 -11.24 -18.95 7.09
N ALA A 40 -10.03 -19.34 7.51
CA ALA A 40 -9.24 -20.35 6.80
C ALA A 40 -9.86 -21.75 6.92
N ILE A 41 -10.40 -22.13 8.09
CA ILE A 41 -11.09 -23.42 8.27
C ILE A 41 -12.40 -23.48 7.45
N LEU A 42 -13.14 -22.37 7.32
CA LEU A 42 -14.36 -22.31 6.53
C LEU A 42 -14.12 -22.10 5.02
N GLY A 43 -13.03 -21.44 4.64
CA GLY A 43 -12.63 -21.20 3.25
C GLY A 43 -12.13 -22.44 2.52
N TYR A 44 -11.53 -23.40 3.23
CA TYR A 44 -11.21 -24.72 2.66
C TYR A 44 -12.38 -25.71 2.68
N CYS A 45 -13.46 -25.41 3.40
CA CYS A 45 -14.65 -26.28 3.50
C CYS A 45 -15.79 -25.86 2.56
N SER A 46 -15.52 -24.97 1.58
CA SER A 46 -16.48 -24.56 0.56
C SER A 46 -15.98 -24.93 -0.84
N VAL A 47 -15.72 -26.22 -1.07
CA VAL A 47 -15.61 -26.80 -2.42
C VAL A 47 -16.47 -28.06 -2.50
N GLU A 48 -17.60 -27.89 -3.18
CA GLU A 48 -18.42 -28.89 -3.88
C GLU A 48 -19.06 -30.06 -3.11
N GLU A 49 -20.31 -29.88 -2.67
CA GLU A 49 -21.30 -30.96 -2.76
C GLU A 49 -22.19 -30.72 -3.99
N GLY A 50 -21.98 -31.51 -5.05
CA GLY A 50 -22.67 -31.31 -6.32
C GLY A 50 -22.37 -32.32 -7.44
N THR A 51 -22.50 -33.62 -7.15
CA THR A 51 -22.85 -34.71 -8.10
C THR A 51 -21.90 -35.12 -9.25
N SER A 52 -21.48 -36.39 -9.13
CA SER A 52 -21.43 -37.46 -10.15
C SER A 52 -20.24 -37.56 -11.13
N GLY A 53 -19.54 -38.70 -11.09
CA GLY A 53 -18.72 -39.22 -12.19
C GLY A 53 -17.46 -39.99 -11.75
N CYS A 54 -17.59 -41.31 -11.56
CA CYS A 54 -16.46 -42.23 -11.38
C CYS A 54 -15.54 -42.23 -12.61
N LEU A 55 -14.20 -42.20 -12.43
CA LEU A 55 -13.24 -42.99 -13.20
C LEU A 55 -11.92 -43.14 -12.41
N GLU A 56 -11.47 -44.39 -12.29
CA GLU A 56 -10.23 -44.82 -11.64
C GLU A 56 -8.98 -44.41 -12.44
N GLY A 57 -7.87 -44.11 -11.75
CA GLY A 57 -6.58 -43.88 -12.39
C GLY A 57 -5.50 -43.37 -11.45
N SER A 58 -4.68 -44.30 -10.95
CA SER A 58 -3.47 -44.12 -10.13
C SER A 58 -2.58 -42.92 -10.48
N ALA A 59 -2.26 -42.08 -9.50
CA ALA A 59 -0.96 -41.44 -9.35
C ALA A 59 -0.72 -41.05 -7.89
N THR A 60 0.27 -41.70 -7.29
CA THR A 60 0.85 -41.48 -5.96
C THR A 60 1.21 -40.02 -5.67
N LEU A 61 0.59 -39.45 -4.64
CA LEU A 61 1.04 -38.24 -3.96
C LEU A 61 1.23 -38.58 -2.48
N THR A 62 2.33 -39.26 -2.17
CA THR A 62 2.92 -39.33 -0.84
C THR A 62 3.45 -37.95 -0.47
N VAL A 63 2.57 -37.05 -0.04
CA VAL A 63 2.98 -35.93 0.80
C VAL A 63 3.05 -36.47 2.22
N LEU A 64 4.26 -36.48 2.75
CA LEU A 64 4.60 -36.91 4.10
C LEU A 64 3.69 -36.21 5.12
N GLN A 65 2.67 -36.92 5.60
CA GLN A 65 2.11 -36.71 6.92
C GLN A 65 3.23 -36.91 7.93
N ASN A 66 3.74 -35.81 8.48
CA ASN A 66 4.49 -35.83 9.72
C ASN A 66 3.57 -35.26 10.81
N PRO A 67 2.80 -36.10 11.53
CA PRO A 67 1.85 -35.66 12.53
C PRO A 67 2.57 -35.55 13.88
N LEU A 68 3.29 -34.46 14.11
CA LEU A 68 3.83 -34.17 15.44
C LEU A 68 3.42 -32.78 15.89
N SER A 69 2.39 -32.77 16.76
CA SER A 69 2.19 -31.76 17.81
C SER A 69 1.99 -30.32 17.34
N TYR A 70 0.80 -30.00 16.82
CA TYR A 70 0.25 -28.65 16.95
C TYR A 70 -0.83 -28.69 18.03
N SER A 71 -0.42 -28.45 19.28
CA SER A 71 -1.34 -27.95 20.30
C SER A 71 -2.05 -26.74 19.71
N SER A 72 -3.38 -26.69 19.82
CA SER A 72 -4.26 -25.66 19.30
C SER A 72 -4.06 -24.30 19.99
N VAL A 73 -2.86 -23.74 19.88
CA VAL A 73 -2.55 -22.37 20.26
C VAL A 73 -2.86 -21.54 19.03
N VAL A 74 -4.10 -21.06 18.95
CA VAL A 74 -4.48 -20.03 17.99
C VAL A 74 -3.45 -18.89 18.13
N PRO A 75 -2.71 -18.53 17.07
CA PRO A 75 -1.75 -17.44 17.17
C PRO A 75 -2.49 -16.19 17.64
N PRO A 76 -1.94 -15.43 18.59
CA PRO A 76 -2.55 -14.16 18.97
C PRO A 76 -2.64 -13.26 17.73
N GLY A 77 -3.66 -12.39 17.70
CA GLY A 77 -3.76 -11.36 16.66
C GLY A 77 -2.57 -10.41 16.66
N LEU A 78 -2.67 -9.32 15.90
CA LEU A 78 -1.64 -8.28 15.86
C LEU A 78 -1.28 -7.79 17.28
N LEU A 79 -2.23 -7.84 18.21
CA LEU A 79 -2.08 -7.50 19.63
C LEU A 79 -2.37 -8.73 20.53
N THR A 80 -1.61 -8.90 21.62
CA THR A 80 -1.95 -9.91 22.65
C THR A 80 -2.82 -9.32 23.76
N GLU A 81 -3.54 -10.15 24.51
CA GLU A 81 -4.34 -9.68 25.66
C GLU A 81 -3.49 -8.96 26.72
N GLN A 82 -2.28 -9.46 26.99
CA GLN A 82 -1.36 -8.83 27.95
C GLN A 82 -0.89 -7.45 27.47
N GLU A 83 -0.64 -7.31 26.16
CA GLU A 83 -0.26 -6.02 25.58
C GLU A 83 -1.43 -5.04 25.60
N LEU A 84 -2.66 -5.52 25.36
CA LEU A 84 -3.88 -4.72 25.47
C LEU A 84 -4.05 -4.14 26.88
N MET A 85 -3.82 -4.92 27.93
CA MET A 85 -3.88 -4.40 29.32
C MET A 85 -2.91 -3.22 29.53
N ILE A 86 -1.70 -3.28 28.95
CA ILE A 86 -0.74 -2.18 29.04
C ILE A 86 -1.26 -0.94 28.30
N PHE A 87 -1.89 -1.12 27.13
CA PHE A 87 -2.54 -0.03 26.41
C PHE A 87 -3.63 0.63 27.25
N GLU A 88 -4.49 -0.15 27.91
CA GLU A 88 -5.57 0.37 28.76
C GLU A 88 -5.04 1.16 29.95
N ILE A 89 -4.04 0.63 30.66
CA ILE A 89 -3.38 1.31 31.78
C ILE A 89 -2.78 2.65 31.33
N LEU A 90 -2.16 2.69 30.15
CA LEU A 90 -1.58 3.92 29.63
C LEU A 90 -2.65 4.89 29.10
N ASN A 91 -3.74 4.40 28.50
CA ASN A 91 -4.85 5.21 28.02
C ASN A 91 -5.53 5.91 29.19
N ALA A 92 -5.66 5.24 30.34
CA ALA A 92 -6.17 5.84 31.57
C ALA A 92 -5.31 7.01 32.08
N LYS A 93 -4.00 7.02 31.76
CA LYS A 93 -3.08 8.10 32.16
C LYS A 93 -3.03 9.27 31.18
N ASN A 94 -3.27 9.03 29.89
CA ASN A 94 -3.15 10.04 28.85
C ASN A 94 -3.98 9.66 27.62
N THR A 95 -4.85 10.57 27.19
CA THR A 95 -5.76 10.44 26.03
C THR A 95 -5.06 10.42 24.66
N ASN A 96 -3.81 10.86 24.59
CA ASN A 96 -3.08 10.92 23.32
C ASN A 96 -2.90 9.51 22.70
N PRO A 97 -3.01 9.41 21.36
CA PRO A 97 -2.91 8.14 20.64
C PRO A 97 -1.54 7.49 20.84
N LYS A 98 -1.55 6.15 21.01
CA LYS A 98 -0.37 5.36 21.40
C LYS A 98 0.20 4.51 20.27
N TYR A 99 0.13 5.02 19.04
CA TYR A 99 0.71 4.37 17.87
C TYR A 99 2.23 4.10 18.02
N TRP A 100 2.93 4.92 18.80
CA TRP A 100 4.38 4.82 19.04
C TRP A 100 4.76 3.71 20.03
N LEU A 101 3.82 3.23 20.85
CA LEU A 101 4.11 2.31 21.95
C LEU A 101 4.67 0.95 21.46
N PRO A 102 4.11 0.30 20.43
CA PRO A 102 4.69 -0.93 19.88
C PRO A 102 6.11 -0.74 19.35
N LEU A 103 6.45 0.43 18.80
CA LEU A 103 7.81 0.71 18.30
C LEU A 103 8.82 0.82 19.45
N VAL A 104 8.40 1.36 20.60
CA VAL A 104 9.22 1.35 21.82
C VAL A 104 9.46 -0.07 22.30
N TRP A 105 8.44 -0.93 22.27
CA TRP A 105 8.60 -2.35 22.59
C TRP A 105 9.51 -3.07 21.58
N ALA A 106 9.41 -2.75 20.29
CA ALA A 106 10.31 -3.28 19.26
C ALA A 106 11.77 -2.92 19.55
N GLY A 107 12.05 -1.65 19.86
CA GLY A 107 13.38 -1.20 20.25
C GLY A 107 13.90 -1.90 21.51
N ALA A 108 13.04 -2.12 22.51
CA ALA A 108 13.40 -2.86 23.72
C ALA A 108 13.72 -4.34 23.43
N ILE A 109 12.98 -4.99 22.54
CA ILE A 109 13.29 -6.36 22.10
C ILE A 109 14.63 -6.40 21.38
N VAL A 110 14.93 -5.45 20.50
CA VAL A 110 16.22 -5.36 19.79
C VAL A 110 17.37 -5.21 20.79
N ALA A 111 17.24 -4.33 21.79
CA ALA A 111 18.24 -4.19 22.85
C ALA A 111 18.40 -5.47 23.68
N LYS A 112 17.30 -6.19 23.95
CA LYS A 112 17.35 -7.49 24.65
C LYS A 112 18.03 -8.57 23.79
N ALA A 113 17.73 -8.64 22.49
CA ALA A 113 18.30 -9.58 21.55
C ALA A 113 19.82 -9.40 21.42
N ARG A 114 20.31 -8.16 21.45
CA ARG A 114 21.75 -7.88 21.55
C ARG A 114 22.37 -8.45 22.82
N LYS A 115 21.77 -8.18 24.00
CA LYS A 115 22.26 -8.71 25.28
C LYS A 115 22.30 -10.24 25.32
N GLN A 116 21.38 -10.88 24.59
CA GLN A 116 21.29 -12.34 24.46
C GLN A 116 22.21 -12.91 23.37
N GLY A 117 23.02 -12.08 22.69
CA GLY A 117 23.92 -12.54 21.63
C GLY A 117 23.24 -12.96 20.33
N ARG A 118 21.95 -12.68 20.15
CA ARG A 118 21.23 -12.96 18.89
C ARG A 118 21.61 -11.96 17.79
N ILE A 119 21.99 -10.75 18.18
CA ILE A 119 22.55 -9.73 17.28
C ILE A 119 24.06 -9.71 17.52
N ARG A 120 24.83 -9.90 16.44
CA ARG A 120 26.29 -10.10 16.50
C ARG A 120 27.03 -8.85 16.99
N ASP A 121 26.72 -7.70 16.40
CA ASP A 121 27.47 -6.46 16.61
C ASP A 121 26.59 -5.25 16.95
N ASP A 122 27.20 -4.23 17.55
CA ASP A 122 26.51 -3.00 17.97
C ASP A 122 26.06 -2.16 16.78
N PHE A 123 26.73 -2.28 15.64
CA PHE A 123 26.38 -1.56 14.42
C PHE A 123 25.09 -2.12 13.79
N ALA A 124 24.91 -3.43 13.78
CA ALA A 124 23.68 -4.09 13.38
C ALA A 124 22.52 -3.69 14.31
N GLN A 125 22.75 -3.65 15.63
CA GLN A 125 21.73 -3.15 16.56
C GLN A 125 21.34 -1.69 16.26
N LYS A 126 22.34 -0.82 16.06
CA LYS A 126 22.10 0.58 15.72
C LYS A 126 21.30 0.71 14.42
N THR A 127 21.67 -0.04 13.38
CA THR A 127 20.99 -0.03 12.08
C THR A 127 19.51 -0.40 12.22
N ILE A 128 19.20 -1.47 12.96
CA ILE A 128 17.80 -1.87 13.22
C ILE A 128 17.06 -0.77 14.00
N MET A 129 17.71 -0.15 14.99
CA MET A 129 17.11 0.93 15.77
C MET A 129 16.86 2.20 14.94
N ASP A 130 17.78 2.53 14.03
CA ASP A 130 17.66 3.66 13.11
C ASP A 130 16.48 3.44 12.16
N GLU A 131 16.30 2.24 11.62
CA GLU A 131 15.15 1.90 10.77
C GLU A 131 13.82 1.91 11.53
N ILE A 132 13.77 1.44 12.78
CA ILE A 132 12.57 1.57 13.62
C ILE A 132 12.22 3.04 13.85
N ASN A 133 13.22 3.90 14.07
CA ASN A 133 13.01 5.33 14.23
C ASN A 133 12.59 6.01 12.93
N ASN A 134 13.12 5.58 11.79
CA ASN A 134 12.71 6.04 10.47
C ASN A 134 11.23 5.70 10.22
N PHE A 135 10.84 4.44 10.51
CA PHE A 135 9.45 4.01 10.45
C PHE A 135 8.53 4.85 11.35
N ARG A 136 8.96 5.13 12.59
CA ARG A 136 8.23 6.00 13.52
C ARG A 136 8.02 7.41 12.96
N LYS A 137 9.03 7.98 12.30
CA LYS A 137 8.92 9.31 11.66
C LYS A 137 7.88 9.29 10.54
N ASN A 138 7.84 8.23 9.74
CA ASN A 138 6.85 8.09 8.68
C ASN A 138 5.42 7.96 9.24
N CYS A 139 5.22 7.18 10.31
CA CYS A 139 3.93 7.14 11.00
C CYS A 139 3.50 8.50 11.56
N LEU A 140 4.45 9.25 12.15
CA LEU A 140 4.17 10.61 12.63
C LEU A 140 3.84 11.57 11.47
N LEU A 141 4.54 11.45 10.35
CA LEU A 141 4.28 12.25 9.16
C LEU A 141 2.84 12.05 8.67
N LEU A 142 2.36 10.80 8.60
CA LEU A 142 0.97 10.50 8.26
C LEU A 142 -0.02 11.18 9.21
N LEU A 143 0.21 11.06 10.52
CA LEU A 143 -0.63 11.74 11.52
C LEU A 143 -0.57 13.26 11.44
N THR A 144 0.55 13.82 10.99
CA THR A 144 0.72 15.26 10.80
C THR A 144 -0.09 15.75 9.62
N TYR A 145 -0.13 15.00 8.51
CA TYR A 145 -1.00 15.33 7.37
C TYR A 145 -2.49 15.25 7.72
N ASP A 146 -2.89 14.32 8.58
CA ASP A 146 -4.27 14.22 9.08
C ASP A 146 -4.60 15.36 10.07
N SER A 147 -3.69 15.67 10.99
CA SER A 147 -3.90 16.71 12.01
C SER A 147 -3.88 18.12 11.44
N ILE A 148 -3.09 18.35 10.38
CA ILE A 148 -2.89 19.66 9.75
C ILE A 148 -3.39 19.57 8.31
N SER A 149 -4.69 19.83 8.14
CA SER A 149 -5.31 19.95 6.82
C SER A 149 -4.98 21.28 6.15
N VAL A 150 -5.24 21.36 4.84
CA VAL A 150 -5.15 22.61 4.08
C VAL A 150 -6.02 23.67 4.76
N PRO A 151 -5.53 24.91 4.99
CA PRO A 151 -6.30 25.96 5.64
C PRO A 151 -7.67 26.13 4.99
N LEU A 152 -8.72 26.10 5.81
CA LEU A 152 -10.11 26.15 5.36
C LEU A 152 -10.40 27.34 4.44
N VAL A 153 -9.75 28.48 4.70
CA VAL A 153 -9.91 29.67 3.85
C VAL A 153 -9.45 29.45 2.41
N TYR A 154 -8.45 28.59 2.16
CA TYR A 154 -7.98 28.32 0.80
C TYR A 154 -9.00 27.52 0.01
N THR A 155 -9.56 26.46 0.61
CA THR A 155 -10.61 25.67 -0.05
C THR A 155 -11.85 26.53 -0.27
N GLN A 156 -12.26 27.33 0.71
CA GLN A 156 -13.40 28.25 0.59
C GLN A 156 -13.24 29.29 -0.54
N VAL A 157 -12.08 29.94 -0.65
CA VAL A 157 -11.84 30.97 -1.67
C VAL A 157 -11.89 30.36 -3.07
N VAL A 158 -11.31 29.18 -3.27
CA VAL A 158 -11.32 28.49 -4.56
C VAL A 158 -12.75 28.06 -4.93
N THR A 159 -13.49 27.43 -4.01
CA THR A 159 -14.88 27.04 -4.25
C THR A 159 -15.76 28.25 -4.56
N LEU A 160 -15.62 29.35 -3.81
CA LEU A 160 -16.36 30.58 -4.06
C LEU A 160 -16.07 31.15 -5.45
N ALA A 161 -14.81 31.18 -5.87
CA ALA A 161 -14.42 31.68 -7.19
C ALA A 161 -15.04 30.84 -8.33
N VAL A 162 -14.94 29.51 -8.26
CA VAL A 162 -15.49 28.59 -9.27
C VAL A 162 -17.02 28.67 -9.30
N TYR A 163 -17.67 28.71 -8.14
CA TYR A 163 -19.14 28.74 -8.04
C TYR A 163 -19.70 30.08 -8.49
N THR A 164 -19.05 31.19 -8.14
CA THR A 164 -19.44 32.52 -8.63
C THR A 164 -19.28 32.61 -10.14
N PHE A 165 -18.18 32.09 -10.69
CA PHE A 165 -18.00 31.99 -12.13
C PHE A 165 -19.11 31.17 -12.80
N ALA A 166 -19.49 30.02 -12.21
CA ALA A 166 -20.58 29.20 -12.73
C ALA A 166 -21.93 29.94 -12.70
N ILE A 167 -22.28 30.60 -11.58
CA ILE A 167 -23.53 31.37 -11.44
C ILE A 167 -23.58 32.54 -12.43
N CYS A 168 -22.51 33.33 -12.52
CA CYS A 168 -22.42 34.42 -13.49
C CYS A 168 -22.50 33.92 -14.93
N THR A 169 -21.93 32.76 -15.22
CA THR A 169 -21.97 32.14 -16.54
C THR A 169 -23.36 31.64 -16.90
N ILE A 170 -24.11 31.07 -15.93
CA ILE A 170 -25.50 30.64 -16.13
C ILE A 170 -26.37 31.82 -16.52
N MET A 171 -26.24 32.98 -15.86
CA MET A 171 -27.02 34.17 -16.20
C MET A 171 -26.50 34.89 -17.45
N GLY A 172 -25.18 35.04 -17.58
CA GLY A 172 -24.55 35.87 -18.60
C GLY A 172 -24.41 35.22 -19.98
N ARG A 173 -24.50 33.88 -20.07
CA ARG A 173 -24.43 33.14 -21.34
C ARG A 173 -25.76 32.56 -21.78
N GLN A 174 -26.87 33.13 -21.32
CA GLN A 174 -28.18 32.86 -21.89
C GLN A 174 -28.25 33.40 -23.32
N PHE A 175 -28.81 32.62 -24.24
CA PHE A 175 -29.15 33.11 -25.58
C PHE A 175 -30.33 34.07 -25.46
N LEU A 176 -30.14 35.31 -25.89
CA LEU A 176 -31.18 36.34 -25.89
C LEU A 176 -31.82 36.41 -27.28
N ASP A 177 -33.06 36.89 -27.36
CA ASP A 177 -33.80 37.05 -28.61
C ASP A 177 -32.96 37.81 -29.67
N PRO A 178 -32.56 37.14 -30.77
CA PRO A 178 -31.75 37.74 -31.83
C PRO A 178 -32.43 38.95 -32.49
N SER A 179 -33.76 39.02 -32.45
CA SER A 179 -34.56 40.11 -33.03
C SER A 179 -34.27 41.47 -32.37
N ARG A 180 -33.73 41.47 -31.15
CA ARG A 180 -33.35 42.69 -30.40
C ARG A 180 -32.03 43.31 -30.85
N GLY A 181 -31.28 42.65 -31.75
CA GLY A 181 -30.04 43.21 -32.31
C GLY A 181 -28.93 43.50 -31.28
N LEU A 182 -28.94 42.78 -30.15
CA LEU A 182 -27.94 42.97 -29.09
C LEU A 182 -26.56 42.50 -29.55
N LYS A 183 -25.54 43.35 -29.37
CA LYS A 183 -24.16 43.06 -29.77
C LYS A 183 -23.63 41.81 -29.06
N GLY A 184 -23.26 40.78 -29.82
CA GLY A 184 -22.75 39.50 -29.29
C GLY A 184 -23.79 38.38 -29.21
N ASN A 185 -25.08 38.69 -29.40
CA ASN A 185 -26.19 37.72 -29.31
C ASN A 185 -26.95 37.65 -30.64
N SER A 186 -26.23 37.30 -31.72
CA SER A 186 -26.80 37.19 -33.07
C SER A 186 -27.29 35.78 -33.42
N VAL A 187 -26.91 34.76 -32.64
CA VAL A 187 -27.22 33.35 -32.91
C VAL A 187 -27.75 32.72 -31.63
N ASP A 188 -28.88 32.01 -31.74
CA ASP A 188 -29.45 31.18 -30.68
C ASP A 188 -29.21 29.70 -31.03
N MET A 189 -28.37 29.02 -30.25
CA MET A 189 -28.08 27.59 -30.43
C MET A 189 -28.94 26.69 -29.54
N TYR A 190 -29.85 27.25 -28.74
CA TYR A 190 -30.67 26.60 -27.70
C TYR A 190 -29.85 25.90 -26.59
N VAL A 191 -28.87 25.08 -26.95
CA VAL A 191 -27.93 24.41 -26.04
C VAL A 191 -26.59 25.16 -26.04
N PRO A 192 -26.12 25.67 -24.89
CA PRO A 192 -24.87 26.41 -24.81
C PRO A 192 -23.67 25.46 -24.68
N THR A 193 -23.36 24.72 -25.76
CA THR A 193 -22.34 23.65 -25.80
C THR A 193 -20.97 24.07 -25.24
N PHE A 194 -20.44 25.22 -25.67
CA PHE A 194 -19.14 25.71 -25.17
C PHE A 194 -19.17 26.09 -23.70
N THR A 195 -20.31 26.59 -23.20
CA THR A 195 -20.49 26.91 -21.79
C THR A 195 -20.50 25.64 -20.94
N ILE A 196 -21.16 24.58 -21.43
CA ILE A 196 -21.16 23.26 -20.78
C ILE A 196 -19.75 22.68 -20.74
N LEU A 197 -18.99 22.76 -21.84
CA LEU A 197 -17.59 22.31 -21.87
C LEU A 197 -16.72 23.10 -20.88
N GLN A 198 -16.87 24.42 -20.81
CA GLN A 198 -16.18 25.25 -19.81
C GLN A 198 -16.56 24.87 -18.38
N PHE A 199 -17.85 24.60 -18.13
CA PHE A 199 -18.31 24.14 -16.83
C PHE A 199 -17.63 22.83 -16.43
N PHE A 200 -17.60 21.82 -17.32
CA PHE A 200 -16.90 20.56 -17.05
C PHE A 200 -15.42 20.76 -16.78
N PHE A 201 -14.75 21.68 -17.48
CA PHE A 201 -13.34 21.96 -17.24
C PHE A 201 -13.10 22.57 -15.84
N TYR A 202 -13.81 23.64 -15.49
CA TYR A 202 -13.59 24.32 -14.20
C TYR A 202 -14.12 23.54 -13.00
N MET A 203 -15.32 22.95 -13.12
CA MET A 203 -15.86 22.09 -12.05
C MET A 203 -15.09 20.77 -11.96
N GLY A 204 -14.73 20.17 -13.08
CA GLY A 204 -13.91 18.96 -13.09
C GLY A 204 -12.57 19.20 -12.42
N TRP A 205 -11.90 20.32 -12.71
CA TRP A 205 -10.62 20.65 -12.05
C TRP A 205 -10.78 20.88 -10.54
N LEU A 206 -11.87 21.53 -10.11
CA LEU A 206 -12.20 21.62 -8.67
C LEU A 206 -12.42 20.23 -8.06
N LYS A 207 -13.13 19.33 -8.75
CA LYS A 207 -13.41 17.97 -8.27
C LYS A 207 -12.16 17.11 -8.13
N VAL A 208 -11.17 17.27 -9.00
CA VAL A 208 -9.85 16.60 -8.84
C VAL A 208 -9.17 17.05 -7.55
N ALA A 209 -9.22 18.34 -7.21
CA ALA A 209 -8.65 18.81 -5.95
C ALA A 209 -9.45 18.31 -4.73
N GLU A 210 -10.78 18.23 -4.83
CA GLU A 210 -11.64 17.70 -3.78
C GLU A 210 -11.41 16.20 -3.52
N SER A 211 -11.18 15.38 -4.56
CA SER A 211 -10.92 13.94 -4.37
C SER A 211 -9.55 13.69 -3.73
N LEU A 212 -8.54 14.50 -4.05
CA LEU A 212 -7.18 14.32 -3.54
C LEU A 212 -6.95 14.92 -2.14
N ILE A 213 -7.91 15.65 -1.58
CA ILE A 213 -7.73 16.32 -0.28
C ILE A 213 -7.60 15.32 0.87
N ASN A 214 -8.25 14.16 0.77
CA ASN A 214 -8.18 13.09 1.75
C ASN A 214 -8.08 11.72 1.06
N PRO A 215 -6.86 11.27 0.70
CA PRO A 215 -6.65 10.02 -0.03
C PRO A 215 -6.82 8.76 0.84
N PHE A 216 -7.16 8.92 2.13
CA PHE A 216 -7.40 7.81 3.07
C PHE A 216 -8.88 7.52 3.31
N GLY A 217 -9.76 8.17 2.53
CA GLY A 217 -11.20 8.06 2.60
C GLY A 217 -11.76 6.73 2.12
N GLU A 218 -12.93 6.79 1.50
CA GLU A 218 -13.65 5.63 0.99
C GLU A 218 -13.95 5.69 -0.50
N ASP A 219 -13.43 6.68 -1.21
CA ASP A 219 -13.64 6.86 -2.65
C ASP A 219 -12.86 5.82 -3.47
N ASP A 220 -13.28 5.61 -4.72
CA ASP A 220 -12.72 4.55 -5.58
C ASP A 220 -11.21 4.72 -5.85
N ASP A 221 -10.74 5.98 -5.91
CA ASP A 221 -9.34 6.33 -6.16
C ASP A 221 -8.50 6.47 -4.86
N ASP A 222 -9.12 6.29 -3.68
CA ASP A 222 -8.43 6.35 -2.39
C ASP A 222 -7.56 5.12 -2.15
N PHE A 223 -6.52 5.27 -1.32
CA PHE A 223 -5.62 4.18 -0.99
C PHE A 223 -6.38 2.98 -0.39
N ASP A 224 -6.08 1.77 -0.90
CA ASP A 224 -6.54 0.52 -0.29
C ASP A 224 -5.70 0.19 0.94
N THR A 225 -6.05 0.83 2.05
CA THR A 225 -5.39 0.67 3.34
C THR A 225 -5.56 -0.72 3.93
N ASN A 226 -6.66 -1.42 3.62
CA ASN A 226 -6.90 -2.78 4.12
C ASN A 226 -5.93 -3.76 3.47
N TYR A 227 -5.81 -3.71 2.13
CA TYR A 227 -4.84 -4.49 1.39
C TYR A 227 -3.41 -4.21 1.87
N LEU A 228 -3.06 -2.94 2.11
CA LEU A 228 -1.72 -2.57 2.59
C LEU A 228 -1.39 -3.22 3.94
N VAL A 229 -2.33 -3.25 4.90
CA VAL A 229 -2.13 -3.92 6.18
C VAL A 229 -1.93 -5.43 5.97
N ASP A 230 -2.80 -6.07 5.21
CA ASP A 230 -2.75 -7.53 5.01
C ASP A 230 -1.47 -7.96 4.29
N ARG A 231 -1.11 -7.27 3.21
CA ARG A 231 0.12 -7.50 2.45
C ARG A 231 1.37 -7.31 3.33
N ASN A 232 1.41 -6.26 4.14
CA ASN A 232 2.57 -5.98 4.99
C ASN A 232 2.70 -7.01 6.11
N VAL A 233 1.59 -7.48 6.68
CA VAL A 233 1.61 -8.53 7.71
C VAL A 233 2.10 -9.85 7.11
N GLN A 234 1.48 -10.30 6.03
CA GLN A 234 1.85 -11.57 5.37
C GLN A 234 3.30 -11.54 4.88
N GLY A 235 3.68 -10.51 4.11
CA GLY A 235 5.03 -10.39 3.58
C GLY A 235 6.09 -10.28 4.66
N ALA A 236 5.83 -9.57 5.76
CA ALA A 236 6.79 -9.46 6.84
C ALA A 236 7.05 -10.79 7.55
N TYR A 237 6.04 -11.66 7.69
CA TYR A 237 6.23 -12.99 8.29
C TYR A 237 6.98 -13.94 7.35
N VAL A 238 6.63 -13.97 6.06
CA VAL A 238 7.37 -14.76 5.05
C VAL A 238 8.85 -14.37 5.02
N ILE A 239 9.17 -13.08 5.03
CA ILE A 239 10.55 -12.59 4.98
C ILE A 239 11.37 -13.02 6.20
N VAL A 240 10.78 -12.98 7.40
CA VAL A 240 11.55 -13.18 8.64
C VAL A 240 11.49 -14.60 9.21
N ASP A 241 10.51 -15.40 8.79
CA ASP A 241 10.34 -16.78 9.26
C ASP A 241 10.72 -17.78 8.14
N GLU A 242 10.12 -17.69 6.95
CA GLU A 242 10.37 -18.65 5.86
C GLU A 242 11.67 -18.38 5.11
N MET A 243 12.07 -17.12 4.95
CA MET A 243 13.29 -16.73 4.22
C MET A 243 14.52 -16.51 5.13
N HIS A 244 14.43 -16.83 6.42
CA HIS A 244 15.52 -16.59 7.35
C HIS A 244 16.71 -17.53 7.10
N GLU A 245 17.83 -16.99 6.63
CA GLU A 245 19.04 -17.75 6.26
C GLU A 245 18.84 -18.76 5.13
N GLU A 246 17.67 -18.75 4.49
CA GLU A 246 17.37 -19.57 3.31
C GLU A 246 17.77 -18.83 2.04
N HIS A 247 18.56 -19.48 1.18
CA HIS A 247 18.93 -18.96 -0.13
C HIS A 247 19.11 -20.11 -1.13
N PRO A 248 18.85 -19.89 -2.43
CA PRO A 248 19.13 -20.89 -3.46
C PRO A 248 20.59 -21.33 -3.47
N GLU A 249 20.84 -22.52 -4.02
CA GLU A 249 22.20 -23.00 -4.23
C GLU A 249 22.97 -22.04 -5.16
N LEU A 250 24.24 -21.80 -4.83
CA LEU A 250 25.12 -20.96 -5.63
C LEU A 250 25.56 -21.73 -6.88
N ILE A 251 24.92 -21.42 -8.00
CA ILE A 251 25.29 -21.93 -9.33
C ILE A 251 26.00 -20.83 -10.13
N LYS A 252 26.91 -21.24 -11.03
CA LYS A 252 27.49 -20.32 -12.01
C LYS A 252 26.38 -19.80 -12.91
N ASP A 253 26.35 -18.49 -13.11
CA ASP A 253 25.40 -17.88 -14.03
C ASP A 253 25.77 -18.16 -15.49
N MET A 254 24.86 -17.85 -16.41
CA MET A 254 25.01 -18.15 -17.84
C MET A 254 26.23 -17.47 -18.49
N TYR A 255 26.68 -16.34 -17.96
CA TYR A 255 27.80 -15.56 -18.52
C TYR A 255 29.09 -15.71 -17.71
N PHE A 256 29.15 -16.69 -16.79
CA PHE A 256 30.26 -16.85 -15.86
C PHE A 256 31.62 -17.04 -16.54
N GLU A 257 31.67 -17.77 -17.67
CA GLU A 257 32.91 -18.01 -18.42
C GLU A 257 33.16 -16.96 -19.52
N ASP A 258 32.09 -16.39 -20.10
CA ASP A 258 32.16 -15.45 -21.24
C ASP A 258 32.42 -13.99 -20.80
N GLY A 259 32.34 -13.69 -19.51
CA GLY A 259 32.59 -12.36 -18.96
C GLY A 259 31.48 -11.37 -19.28
N VAL A 260 31.74 -10.38 -20.14
CA VAL A 260 30.76 -9.35 -20.50
C VAL A 260 29.99 -9.78 -21.76
N PRO A 261 28.68 -10.04 -21.67
CA PRO A 261 27.90 -10.42 -22.84
C PRO A 261 27.83 -9.27 -23.86
N ALA A 262 28.16 -9.58 -25.12
CA ALA A 262 28.14 -8.60 -26.22
C ALA A 262 26.72 -8.07 -26.52
N ALA A 263 25.69 -8.90 -26.30
CA ALA A 263 24.30 -8.49 -26.36
C ALA A 263 23.42 -9.43 -25.54
N LEU A 264 22.44 -8.88 -24.81
CA LEU A 264 21.40 -9.68 -24.17
C LEU A 264 20.33 -10.08 -25.19
N PRO A 265 19.73 -11.28 -25.05
CA PRO A 265 18.72 -11.75 -25.99
C PRO A 265 17.42 -10.93 -25.87
N TYR A 266 16.81 -10.65 -27.02
CA TYR A 266 15.47 -10.08 -27.14
C TYR A 266 14.53 -11.14 -27.70
N THR A 267 13.26 -11.06 -27.30
CA THR A 267 12.20 -11.82 -27.96
C THR A 267 11.90 -11.20 -29.33
N ILE A 268 11.34 -11.97 -30.27
CA ILE A 268 10.98 -11.47 -31.61
C ILE A 268 10.08 -10.22 -31.52
N ALA A 269 9.15 -10.21 -30.55
CA ALA A 269 8.26 -9.08 -30.32
C ALA A 269 9.00 -7.84 -29.77
N SER A 270 10.09 -8.03 -29.02
CA SER A 270 10.83 -6.94 -28.38
C SER A 270 12.05 -6.44 -29.17
N GLU A 271 12.41 -7.07 -30.30
CA GLU A 271 13.59 -6.71 -31.10
C GLU A 271 13.56 -5.25 -31.56
N HIS A 272 12.38 -4.71 -31.88
CA HIS A 272 12.23 -3.32 -32.31
C HIS A 272 12.53 -2.29 -31.21
N PHE A 273 12.58 -2.70 -29.93
CA PHE A 273 13.03 -1.86 -28.82
C PHE A 273 14.55 -1.86 -28.63
N ARG A 274 15.28 -2.72 -29.35
CA ARG A 274 16.72 -2.81 -29.23
C ARG A 274 17.35 -1.51 -29.72
N SER A 275 18.00 -0.79 -28.81
CA SER A 275 18.68 0.46 -29.15
C SER A 275 20.01 0.17 -29.85
N ASN A 276 20.31 0.96 -30.88
CA ASN A 276 21.57 0.83 -31.65
C ASN A 276 22.84 1.07 -30.82
N GLN A 277 22.74 1.55 -29.57
CA GLN A 277 23.90 1.69 -28.67
C GLN A 277 24.49 0.32 -28.27
N ALA A 278 23.68 -0.74 -28.18
CA ALA A 278 24.16 -2.08 -27.87
C ALA A 278 24.96 -2.72 -29.02
N VAL A 279 24.77 -2.26 -30.26
CA VAL A 279 25.48 -2.77 -31.43
C VAL A 279 26.91 -2.21 -31.50
N ASN A 280 27.09 -0.95 -31.09
CA ASN A 280 28.36 -0.23 -31.25
C ASN A 280 29.44 -0.59 -30.23
N HIS A 281 29.11 -1.23 -29.10
CA HIS A 281 30.13 -1.65 -28.12
C HIS A 281 30.92 -2.90 -28.56
N GLY A 282 30.36 -3.73 -29.46
CA GLY A 282 31.04 -4.91 -30.01
C GLY A 282 32.07 -4.60 -31.12
N GLU A 283 31.94 -3.47 -31.82
CA GLU A 283 32.83 -3.12 -32.94
C GLU A 283 34.20 -2.56 -32.50
N TYR A 284 34.32 -2.00 -31.29
CA TYR A 284 35.59 -1.42 -30.82
C TYR A 284 36.66 -2.46 -30.48
N HIS A 285 36.32 -3.75 -30.35
CA HIS A 285 37.29 -4.80 -30.02
C HIS A 285 37.99 -5.45 -31.22
N GLN A 286 37.56 -5.17 -32.47
CA GLN A 286 38.25 -5.70 -33.66
C GLN A 286 39.39 -4.83 -34.21
N LEU A 287 39.69 -3.67 -33.61
CA LEU A 287 40.67 -2.72 -34.14
C LEU A 287 42.01 -2.61 -33.39
N ARG A 288 42.39 -3.57 -32.54
CA ARG A 288 43.71 -3.55 -31.89
C ARG A 288 44.43 -4.89 -31.84
N PHE A 289 44.70 -5.50 -33.00
CA PHE A 289 45.85 -6.40 -33.18
C PHE A 289 46.29 -6.41 -34.66
N ILE A 290 46.81 -5.29 -35.14
CA ILE A 290 47.70 -5.28 -36.31
C ILE A 290 48.88 -4.35 -35.99
N HIS A 291 50.07 -4.95 -36.05
CA HIS A 291 51.44 -4.47 -35.75
C HIS A 291 51.90 -4.51 -34.29
#